data_AF-A0A0J9V6J7-F1
#
_entry.id   AF-A0A0J9V6J7-F1
#
_cell.length_a   1.000
_cell.length_b   1.000
_cell.length_c   1.000
_cell.angle_alpha   90.00
_cell.angle_beta   90.00
_cell.angle_gamma   90.00
#
_symmetry.space_group_name_H-M   'P 1'
#
loop_
_entity.id
_entity.type
_entity.pdbx_description
1 polymer ?
#
loop_
_entity_poly.entity_id
_entity_poly.type
_entity_poly.pdbx_seq_one_letter_code
_entity_poly.pdbx_strand_id
1 'polypeptide(L)'
;MSTFYEELKDGSDNEDICKNYMEDIDENTYEYILKLIDLYTNLSNLSKPHNGNKCPTIKTCFDSYMQCKDTCKGDENKNFCNELENFRKRYNVAMKSVNNCVDEHKYLPSFQDSPIVPVSVIPIIITSVISLILIISCKVSAYFVHK
;
A
#
# COMPACT_ATOMS: atom_id res chain seq x y z
N MET A 1 -0.77 4.14 28.25
CA MET A 1 -2.07 4.68 27.77
C MET A 1 -2.67 5.77 28.67
N SER A 2 -2.45 5.78 30.00
CA SER A 2 -3.14 6.72 30.91
C SER A 2 -2.63 8.18 30.90
N THR A 3 -1.38 8.43 30.49
CA THR A 3 -0.74 9.75 30.68
C THR A 3 -1.22 10.81 29.70
N PHE A 4 -1.35 10.46 28.41
CA PHE A 4 -1.83 11.40 27.39
C PHE A 4 -3.28 11.85 27.64
N TYR A 5 -4.10 10.96 28.21
CA TYR A 5 -5.49 11.24 28.59
C TYR A 5 -5.59 12.20 29.78
N GLU A 6 -4.75 12.02 30.80
CA GLU A 6 -4.74 12.90 31.97
C GLU A 6 -4.31 14.33 31.62
N GLU A 7 -3.39 14.48 30.66
CA GLU A 7 -2.96 15.80 30.16
C GLU A 7 -4.04 16.55 29.39
N LEU A 8 -4.93 15.86 28.67
CA LEU A 8 -6.03 16.51 27.94
C LEU A 8 -7.21 16.88 28.86
N LYS A 9 -7.42 16.08 29.92
CA LYS A 9 -8.53 16.24 30.87
C LYS A 9 -8.37 17.46 31.80
N ASP A 10 -7.14 17.85 32.12
CA ASP A 10 -6.86 18.96 33.04
C ASP A 10 -7.13 20.35 32.42
N GLY A 11 -7.42 20.41 31.11
CA GLY A 11 -7.60 21.66 30.36
C GLY A 11 -9.05 22.11 30.10
N SER A 12 -10.08 21.33 30.46
CA SER A 12 -11.48 21.70 30.15
C SER A 12 -12.46 21.50 31.31
N ASP A 13 -12.94 22.60 31.88
CA ASP A 13 -13.99 22.66 32.92
C ASP A 13 -15.41 22.33 32.40
N ASN A 14 -15.56 21.88 31.15
CA ASN A 14 -16.86 21.49 30.62
C ASN A 14 -17.00 19.97 30.67
N GLU A 15 -18.14 19.51 31.21
CA GLU A 15 -18.61 18.13 31.19
C GLU A 15 -18.25 17.49 29.83
N ASP A 16 -17.26 16.60 29.87
CA ASP A 16 -16.38 16.32 28.74
C ASP A 16 -17.15 15.57 27.64
N ILE A 17 -17.82 16.33 26.77
CA ILE A 17 -18.59 15.82 25.62
C ILE A 17 -17.71 14.91 24.77
N CYS A 18 -16.39 15.14 24.75
CA CYS A 18 -15.43 14.30 24.05
C CYS A 18 -15.46 12.85 24.54
N LYS A 19 -15.71 12.57 25.83
CA LYS A 19 -15.85 11.20 26.34
C LYS A 19 -16.90 10.38 25.60
N ASN A 20 -17.98 11.01 25.14
CA ASN A 20 -19.05 10.30 24.43
C ASN A 20 -18.69 9.98 22.97
N TYR A 21 -17.67 10.64 22.42
CA TYR A 21 -17.21 10.47 21.03
C TYR A 21 -15.80 9.89 20.93
N MET A 22 -15.13 9.67 22.06
CA MET A 22 -13.81 9.08 22.14
C MET A 22 -13.96 7.57 22.28
N GLU A 23 -13.63 6.84 21.21
CA GLU A 23 -13.37 5.41 21.29
C GLU A 23 -11.99 5.19 21.93
N ASP A 24 -11.90 4.22 22.84
CA ASP A 24 -10.62 3.76 23.36
C ASP A 24 -9.79 3.21 22.20
N ILE A 25 -8.69 3.88 21.90
CA ILE A 25 -7.69 3.37 20.96
C ILE A 25 -7.00 2.22 21.69
N ASP A 26 -7.11 1.00 21.17
CA ASP A 26 -6.37 -0.12 21.74
C ASP A 26 -4.86 0.01 21.46
N GLU A 27 -4.05 -0.71 22.24
CA GLU A 27 -2.59 -0.65 22.17
C GLU A 27 -2.07 -0.94 20.76
N ASN A 28 -2.65 -1.90 20.02
CA ASN A 28 -2.20 -2.23 18.68
C ASN A 28 -2.52 -1.09 17.70
N THR A 29 -3.73 -0.53 17.77
CA THR A 29 -4.10 0.63 16.93
C THR A 29 -3.18 1.81 17.20
N TYR A 30 -2.81 2.07 18.46
CA TYR A 30 -1.87 3.11 18.80
C TYR A 30 -0.47 2.86 18.21
N GLU A 31 0.06 1.63 18.31
CA GLU A 31 1.34 1.27 17.69
C GLU A 31 1.32 1.45 16.17
N TYR A 32 0.21 1.10 15.51
CA TYR A 32 0.04 1.30 14.07
C TYR A 32 0.01 2.78 13.68
N ILE A 33 -0.65 3.62 14.47
CA ILE A 33 -0.63 5.07 14.28
C ILE A 33 0.81 5.61 14.38
N LEU A 34 1.58 5.17 15.37
CA LEU A 34 2.99 5.58 15.51
C LEU A 34 3.83 5.18 14.30
N LYS A 35 3.65 3.96 13.76
CA LYS A 35 4.34 3.50 12.54
C LYS A 35 3.98 4.37 11.33
N LEU A 36 2.71 4.73 11.15
CA LEU A 36 2.28 5.62 10.07
C LEU A 36 2.89 7.03 10.23
N ILE A 37 2.92 7.57 11.43
CA ILE A 37 3.53 8.88 11.72
C ILE A 37 5.01 8.87 11.35
N ASP A 38 5.76 7.83 11.71
CA ASP A 38 7.18 7.70 11.36
C ASP A 38 7.38 7.65 9.83
N LEU A 39 6.61 6.81 9.13
CA LEU A 39 6.65 6.71 7.67
C LEU A 39 6.39 8.06 6.99
N TYR A 40 5.33 8.76 7.39
CA TYR A 40 4.99 10.06 6.82
C TYR A 40 6.01 11.14 7.16
N THR A 41 6.60 11.11 8.35
CA THR A 41 7.68 12.02 8.75
C THR A 41 8.92 11.80 7.87
N ASN A 42 9.30 10.54 7.65
CA ASN A 42 10.41 10.17 6.78
C ASN A 42 10.15 10.63 5.33
N LEU A 43 8.96 10.40 4.78
CA LEU A 43 8.59 10.88 3.45
C LEU A 43 8.60 12.42 3.34
N SER A 44 8.13 13.13 4.37
CA SER A 44 8.18 14.59 4.44
C SER A 44 9.62 15.10 4.40
N ASN A 45 10.52 14.44 5.14
CA ASN A 45 11.95 14.79 5.15
C ASN A 45 12.61 14.59 3.77
N LEU A 46 12.14 13.62 2.97
CA LEU A 46 12.61 13.45 1.59
C LEU A 46 12.22 14.62 0.67
N SER A 47 11.08 15.29 0.95
CA SER A 47 10.57 16.42 0.16
C SER A 47 11.31 17.73 0.46
N LYS A 48 12.00 17.83 1.60
CA LYS A 48 12.73 19.04 1.98
C LYS A 48 13.96 19.26 1.07
N PRO A 49 14.35 20.53 0.81
CA PRO A 49 15.62 20.85 0.17
C PRO A 49 16.75 20.25 1.02
N HIS A 50 17.60 19.42 0.41
CA HIS A 50 18.71 18.78 1.09
C HIS A 50 19.93 18.87 0.18
N ASN A 51 21.02 19.43 0.70
CA ASN A 51 22.27 19.64 -0.06
C ASN A 51 23.14 18.37 -0.16
N GLY A 52 22.69 17.25 0.42
CA GLY A 52 23.43 15.98 0.43
C GLY A 52 22.66 14.79 -0.15
N ASN A 53 23.27 13.61 -0.09
CA ASN A 53 22.70 12.35 -0.57
C ASN A 53 21.45 11.95 0.23
N LYS A 54 20.30 11.80 -0.44
CA LYS A 54 19.02 11.36 0.16
C LYS A 54 18.87 9.84 0.26
N CYS A 55 19.74 9.06 -0.38
CA CYS A 55 19.60 7.60 -0.44
C CYS A 55 19.58 6.89 0.91
N PRO A 56 20.35 7.31 1.94
CA PRO A 56 20.23 6.71 3.27
C PRO A 56 18.83 6.87 3.87
N THR A 57 18.24 8.07 3.77
CA THR A 57 16.88 8.34 4.24
C THR A 57 15.84 7.55 3.46
N ILE A 58 16.03 7.42 2.14
CA ILE A 58 15.16 6.61 1.26
C ILE A 58 15.20 5.14 1.69
N LYS A 59 16.40 4.61 1.96
CA LYS A 59 16.58 3.24 2.46
C LYS A 59 15.90 3.05 3.81
N THR A 60 16.09 3.95 4.78
CA THR A 60 15.42 3.86 6.09
C THR A 60 13.90 3.85 5.93
N CYS A 61 13.36 4.73 5.09
CA CYS A 61 11.92 4.79 4.82
C CYS A 61 11.39 3.49 4.19
N PHE A 62 12.15 2.90 3.26
CA PHE A 62 11.86 1.60 2.67
C PHE A 62 11.86 0.48 3.73
N ASP A 63 12.91 0.41 4.56
CA ASP A 63 13.06 -0.63 5.57
C ASP A 63 11.92 -0.56 6.61
N SER A 64 11.55 0.64 7.08
CA SER A 64 10.41 0.85 7.99
C SER A 64 9.09 0.39 7.36
N TYR A 65 8.89 0.67 6.07
CA TYR A 65 7.70 0.20 5.36
C TYR A 65 7.66 -1.33 5.28
N MET A 66 8.78 -1.96 4.95
CA MET A 66 8.87 -3.42 4.81
C MET A 66 8.62 -4.17 6.12
N GLN A 67 8.94 -3.57 7.28
CA GLN A 67 8.61 -4.15 8.58
C GLN A 67 7.10 -4.26 8.84
N CYS A 68 6.27 -3.49 8.12
CA CYS A 68 4.82 -3.54 8.26
C CYS A 68 4.15 -4.64 7.42
N LYS A 69 4.93 -5.39 6.61
CA LYS A 69 4.41 -6.40 5.67
C LYS A 69 3.50 -7.43 6.33
N ASP A 70 3.93 -7.97 7.47
CA ASP A 70 3.23 -9.06 8.14
C ASP A 70 1.96 -8.59 8.85
N THR A 71 1.85 -7.30 9.17
CA THR A 71 0.65 -6.69 9.76
C THR A 71 -0.55 -6.73 8.80
N CYS A 72 -0.29 -6.76 7.50
CA CYS A 72 -1.32 -6.79 6.46
C CYS A 72 -1.68 -8.17 5.95
N LYS A 73 -1.28 -9.23 6.67
CA LYS A 73 -1.75 -10.59 6.40
C LYS A 73 -3.16 -10.75 6.96
N GLY A 74 -4.14 -10.99 6.07
CA GLY A 74 -5.55 -11.15 6.45
C GLY A 74 -6.28 -9.81 6.65
N ASP A 75 -7.46 -9.87 7.24
CA ASP A 75 -8.41 -8.74 7.28
C ASP A 75 -8.43 -7.94 8.59
N GLU A 76 -7.68 -8.35 9.62
CA GLU A 76 -7.76 -7.75 10.97
C GLU A 76 -7.35 -6.28 11.00
N ASN A 77 -6.28 -5.92 10.29
CA ASN A 77 -5.70 -4.56 10.33
C ASN A 77 -6.05 -3.73 9.08
N LYS A 78 -7.23 -3.95 8.50
CA LYS A 78 -7.63 -3.38 7.20
C LYS A 78 -7.46 -1.85 7.11
N ASN A 79 -7.81 -1.11 8.16
CA ASN A 79 -7.68 0.35 8.17
C ASN A 79 -6.22 0.81 8.06
N PHE A 80 -5.34 0.21 8.86
CA PHE A 80 -3.89 0.46 8.80
C PHE A 80 -3.32 0.09 7.42
N CYS A 81 -3.72 -1.06 6.87
CA CYS A 81 -3.23 -1.53 5.58
C CYS A 81 -3.73 -0.70 4.39
N ASN A 82 -4.94 -0.16 4.46
CA ASN A 82 -5.43 0.83 3.49
C ASN A 82 -4.60 2.10 3.53
N GLU A 83 -4.22 2.56 4.72
CA GLU A 83 -3.39 3.76 4.84
C GLU A 83 -1.93 3.51 4.42
N LEU A 84 -1.38 2.32 4.68
CA LEU A 84 -0.10 1.90 4.11
C LEU A 84 -0.11 1.88 2.58
N GLU A 85 -1.21 1.46 1.95
CA GLU A 85 -1.35 1.51 0.50
C GLU A 85 -1.42 2.96 -0.03
N ASN A 86 -2.06 3.87 0.71
CA ASN A 86 -2.05 5.30 0.39
C ASN A 86 -0.63 5.88 0.50
N PHE A 87 0.09 5.54 1.57
CA PHE A 87 1.48 5.91 1.76
C PHE A 87 2.36 5.40 0.61
N ARG A 88 2.23 4.12 0.24
CA ARG A 88 2.95 3.48 -0.87
C ARG A 88 2.81 4.27 -2.18
N LYS A 89 1.58 4.66 -2.52
CA LYS A 89 1.30 5.47 -3.72
C LYS A 89 2.04 6.81 -3.68
N ARG A 90 1.98 7.51 -2.55
CA ARG A 90 2.66 8.82 -2.37
C ARG A 90 4.18 8.68 -2.48
N TYR A 91 4.76 7.68 -1.81
CA TYR A 91 6.19 7.39 -1.88
C TYR A 91 6.65 7.08 -3.31
N ASN A 92 5.97 6.16 -4.00
CA ASN A 92 6.33 5.75 -5.36
C ASN A 92 6.23 6.90 -6.36
N VAL A 93 5.30 7.85 -6.15
CA VAL A 93 5.24 9.09 -6.94
C VAL A 93 6.44 9.99 -6.64
N ALA A 94 6.78 10.19 -5.37
CA ALA A 94 7.92 11.01 -4.96
C ALA A 94 9.25 10.47 -5.53
N MET A 95 9.43 9.14 -5.54
CA MET A 95 10.64 8.49 -6.01
C MET A 95 10.89 8.61 -7.52
N LYS A 96 9.88 8.96 -8.32
CA LYS A 96 10.06 9.22 -9.78
C LYS A 96 11.06 10.35 -10.07
N SER A 97 11.22 11.27 -9.13
CA SER A 97 12.16 12.39 -9.25
C SER A 97 13.57 12.09 -8.71
N VAL A 98 13.80 10.88 -8.18
CA VAL A 98 15.06 10.48 -7.57
C VAL A 98 15.90 9.62 -8.51
N ASN A 99 16.99 10.18 -9.04
CA ASN A 99 17.84 9.46 -10.01
C ASN A 99 19.01 8.72 -9.36
N ASN A 100 19.59 9.23 -8.27
CA ASN A 100 20.93 8.85 -7.80
C ASN A 100 20.97 7.75 -6.71
N CYS A 101 19.88 7.01 -6.52
CA CYS A 101 19.77 5.95 -5.50
C CYS A 101 19.60 4.56 -6.12
N VAL A 102 19.87 3.51 -5.34
CA VAL A 102 19.62 2.11 -5.73
C VAL A 102 18.14 1.93 -6.05
N ASP A 103 17.85 1.28 -7.18
CA ASP A 103 16.48 1.18 -7.71
C ASP A 103 15.53 0.36 -6.82
N GLU A 104 16.06 -0.62 -6.07
CA GLU A 104 15.26 -1.47 -5.16
C GLU A 104 14.49 -0.64 -4.12
N HIS A 105 15.09 0.41 -3.57
CA HIS A 105 14.43 1.25 -2.58
C HIS A 105 13.49 2.29 -3.21
N LYS A 106 13.53 2.50 -4.53
CA LYS A 106 12.68 3.51 -5.19
C LYS A 106 11.23 3.06 -5.37
N TYR A 107 10.94 1.79 -5.11
CA TYR A 107 9.62 1.21 -5.28
C TYR A 107 9.18 0.41 -4.06
N LEU A 108 8.06 0.80 -3.48
CA LEU A 108 7.39 0.03 -2.44
C LEU A 108 6.36 -0.94 -3.05
N PRO A 109 6.45 -2.25 -2.73
CA PRO A 109 5.46 -3.24 -3.15
C PRO A 109 4.15 -3.03 -2.40
N SER A 110 3.03 -3.46 -2.97
CA SER A 110 1.75 -3.47 -2.24
C SER A 110 1.71 -4.66 -1.29
N PHE A 111 1.14 -4.45 -0.10
CA PHE A 111 0.81 -5.53 0.85
C PHE A 111 -0.67 -5.88 0.85
N GLN A 112 -1.49 -5.17 0.08
CA GLN A 112 -2.87 -5.60 -0.12
C GLN A 112 -2.85 -6.86 -0.97
N ASP A 113 -3.59 -7.88 -0.55
CA ASP A 113 -3.90 -9.01 -1.40
C ASP A 113 -4.57 -8.47 -2.67
N SER A 114 -3.80 -8.39 -3.75
CA SER A 114 -4.39 -8.15 -5.06
C SER A 114 -5.36 -9.32 -5.30
N PRO A 115 -6.51 -9.10 -5.96
CA PRO A 115 -7.10 -10.19 -6.72
C PRO A 115 -6.06 -10.52 -7.80
N ILE A 116 -5.12 -11.39 -7.45
CA ILE A 116 -4.12 -11.91 -8.36
C ILE A 116 -4.93 -12.70 -9.37
N VAL A 117 -5.33 -12.05 -10.47
CA VAL A 117 -5.35 -12.76 -11.73
C VAL A 117 -3.87 -13.04 -11.96
N PRO A 118 -3.40 -14.29 -11.85
CA PRO A 118 -2.00 -14.60 -12.08
C PRO A 118 -1.62 -13.97 -13.42
N VAL A 119 -0.45 -13.34 -13.50
CA VAL A 119 0.03 -12.73 -14.76
C VAL A 119 0.00 -13.74 -15.92
N SER A 120 0.01 -15.05 -15.60
CA SER A 120 -0.18 -16.17 -16.54
C SER A 120 -1.61 -16.42 -17.02
N VAL A 121 -2.66 -15.96 -16.35
CA VAL A 121 -4.06 -16.21 -16.76
C VAL A 121 -4.44 -15.36 -17.97
N ILE A 122 -3.90 -14.14 -18.09
CA ILE A 122 -4.14 -13.25 -19.23
C ILE A 122 -3.72 -13.91 -20.57
N PRO A 123 -2.48 -14.40 -20.74
CA PRO A 123 -2.10 -15.07 -21.98
C PRO A 123 -2.89 -16.36 -22.24
N ILE A 124 -3.24 -17.14 -21.21
CA ILE A 124 -4.03 -18.38 -21.37
C ILE A 124 -5.41 -18.08 -21.96
N ILE A 125 -6.10 -17.04 -21.47
CA ILE A 125 -7.41 -16.65 -21.99
C ILE A 125 -7.30 -16.22 -23.46
N ILE A 126 -6.31 -15.39 -23.80
CA ILE A 126 -6.10 -14.90 -25.17
C ILE A 126 -5.82 -16.07 -26.13
N THR A 127 -4.90 -16.97 -25.77
CA THR A 127 -4.58 -18.14 -26.61
C THR A 127 -5.78 -19.07 -26.80
N SER A 128 -6.59 -19.25 -25.75
CA SER A 128 -7.80 -20.08 -25.82
C SER A 128 -8.85 -19.49 -26.74
N VAL A 129 -9.09 -18.17 -26.68
CA VAL A 129 -10.04 -17.48 -27.57
C VAL A 129 -9.60 -17.57 -29.03
N ILE A 130 -8.33 -17.33 -29.32
CA ILE A 130 -7.77 -17.45 -30.68
C ILE A 130 -7.94 -18.89 -31.21
N SER A 131 -7.64 -19.89 -30.37
CA SER A 131 -7.78 -21.30 -30.75
C SER A 131 -9.22 -21.68 -31.11
N LEU A 132 -10.20 -21.19 -30.33
CA LEU A 132 -11.62 -21.43 -30.61
C LEU A 132 -12.06 -20.79 -31.93
N ILE A 133 -11.64 -19.55 -32.19
CA ILE A 133 -11.94 -18.84 -33.45
C ILE A 133 -11.39 -19.62 -34.65
N LEU A 134 -10.15 -20.12 -34.56
CA LEU A 134 -9.52 -20.92 -35.61
C LEU A 134 -10.27 -22.23 -35.85
N ILE A 135 -10.64 -22.96 -34.80
CA ILE A 135 -11.39 -24.23 -34.91
C ILE A 135 -12.74 -24.01 -35.61
N ILE A 136 -13.48 -22.97 -35.23
CA ILE A 136 -14.76 -22.62 -35.85
C ILE A 136 -14.54 -22.27 -37.33
N SER A 137 -13.55 -21.43 -37.63
CA SER A 137 -13.24 -20.99 -39.00
C SER A 137 -12.81 -22.17 -39.90
N CYS A 138 -12.00 -23.09 -39.39
CA CYS A 138 -11.60 -24.31 -40.10
C CYS A 138 -12.79 -25.24 -40.38
N LYS A 139 -13.72 -25.40 -39.42
CA LYS A 139 -14.93 -26.19 -39.64
C LYS A 139 -15.86 -25.59 -40.68
N VAL A 140 -16.06 -24.28 -40.65
CA VAL A 140 -16.89 -23.55 -41.61
C VAL A 140 -16.30 -23.69 -43.02
N SER A 141 -14.99 -23.46 -43.18
CA SER A 141 -14.32 -23.60 -44.48
C SER A 141 -14.33 -25.04 -45.00
N ALA A 142 -14.12 -26.06 -44.15
CA ALA A 142 -14.24 -27.46 -44.55
C ALA A 142 -15.66 -27.84 -45.00
N TYR A 143 -16.69 -27.29 -44.38
CA TYR A 143 -18.08 -27.49 -44.79
C TYR A 143 -18.38 -26.88 -46.17
N PHE A 144 -17.80 -25.71 -46.48
CA PHE A 144 -17.95 -25.08 -47.80
C PHE A 144 -17.14 -25.75 -48.91
N VAL A 145 -16.07 -26.48 -48.59
CA VAL A 145 -15.26 -27.22 -49.59
C VAL A 145 -15.87 -28.59 -49.93
N HIS A 146 -16.68 -29.17 -49.04
CA HIS A 146 -17.33 -30.47 -49.23
C HIS A 146 -18.79 -30.41 -49.74
N LYS A 147 -19.28 -29.23 -50.14
CA LYS A 147 -20.60 -29.03 -50.76
C LYS A 147 -20.44 -28.48 -52.17
#